data_AF-A0A6J1SVI3-F1
#
_entry.id   AF-A0A6J1SVI3-F1
#
_cell.length_a   1.000
_cell.length_b   1.000
_cell.length_c   1.000
_cell.angle_alpha   90.00
_cell.angle_beta   90.00
_cell.angle_gamma   90.00
#
_symmetry.space_group_name_H-M   'P 1'
#
loop_
_entity.id
_entity.type
_entity.pdbx_description
1 polymer ?
#
loop_
_entity_poly.entity_id
_entity_poly.type
_entity_poly.pdbx_seq_one_letter_code
_entity_poly.pdbx_strand_id
1 'polypeptide(L)'
;MSAGIEVFIMNGVAVTLALVGVIAFQVAPALSSNGFKVSGTTVLDRNQEPFVMRGINYAHTWYKGDAETAIPAIAATGANVIRIVLSDGGQYTYDDAASVRRILDICKQNKLVAILEVHDATGSDDFAKLRRAADYWISLASTLKGLEDHVIINIANEWFGSSGQVRLNLRKGLRNNCLHESECSQLKSNKNKVG
;
A
#
# COMPACT_ATOMS: atom_id res chain seq x y z
N MET A 1 -8.12 -84.31 3.15
CA MET A 1 -8.66 -82.97 2.84
C MET A 1 -9.05 -82.31 4.16
N SER A 2 -8.44 -81.15 4.43
CA SER A 2 -8.84 -80.09 5.39
C SER A 2 -9.30 -80.55 6.79
N ALA A 3 -8.40 -80.77 7.75
CA ALA A 3 -7.73 -79.79 8.63
C ALA A 3 -8.63 -79.27 9.78
N GLY A 4 -8.45 -79.91 10.94
CA GLY A 4 -8.04 -79.22 12.18
C GLY A 4 -9.08 -78.42 12.94
N ILE A 5 -9.83 -79.13 13.79
CA ILE A 5 -10.42 -78.65 15.05
C ILE A 5 -9.30 -78.05 15.93
N GLU A 6 -9.53 -76.96 16.66
CA GLU A 6 -9.37 -76.89 18.12
C GLU A 6 -10.17 -75.73 18.72
N VAL A 7 -11.03 -76.10 19.65
CA VAL A 7 -11.91 -75.29 20.51
C VAL A 7 -11.09 -74.84 21.72
N PHE A 8 -11.24 -73.61 22.22
CA PHE A 8 -11.23 -73.39 23.68
C PHE A 8 -11.90 -72.07 24.08
N ILE A 9 -12.83 -72.21 25.03
CA ILE A 9 -13.60 -71.19 25.75
C ILE A 9 -12.71 -70.56 26.83
N MET A 10 -12.73 -69.24 27.04
CA MET A 10 -12.91 -68.61 28.38
C MET A 10 -12.82 -67.07 28.38
N ASN A 11 -13.61 -66.51 29.28
CA ASN A 11 -13.84 -65.10 29.56
C ASN A 11 -12.58 -64.33 30.02
N GLY A 12 -12.45 -63.07 29.62
CA GLY A 12 -11.45 -62.16 30.17
C GLY A 12 -11.69 -60.70 29.75
N VAL A 13 -12.16 -59.87 30.68
CA VAL A 13 -12.22 -58.41 30.55
C VAL A 13 -10.79 -57.87 30.49
N ALA A 14 -10.45 -57.11 29.44
CA ALA A 14 -9.24 -56.30 29.41
C ALA A 14 -9.53 -54.94 28.76
N VAL A 15 -9.82 -53.97 29.62
CA VAL A 15 -9.79 -52.54 29.32
C VAL A 15 -8.38 -52.20 28.87
N THR A 16 -8.23 -51.77 27.62
CA THR A 16 -7.02 -51.07 27.15
C THR A 16 -7.44 -49.72 26.59
N LEU A 17 -7.29 -48.68 27.42
CA LEU A 17 -7.29 -47.29 27.02
C LEU A 17 -6.12 -47.07 26.05
N ALA A 18 -6.39 -47.09 24.75
CA ALA A 18 -5.49 -46.47 23.78
C ALA A 18 -5.73 -44.95 23.82
N LEU A 19 -4.90 -44.25 24.59
CA LEU A 19 -4.82 -42.79 24.60
C LEU A 19 -4.26 -42.32 23.24
N VAL A 20 -5.11 -42.24 22.22
CA VAL A 20 -4.81 -41.48 21.01
C VAL A 20 -4.96 -40.02 21.40
N GLY A 21 -3.83 -39.38 21.74
CA GLY A 21 -3.74 -37.94 21.91
C GLY A 21 -4.14 -37.26 20.62
N VAL A 22 -5.40 -36.85 20.52
CA VAL A 22 -5.86 -35.89 19.52
C VAL A 22 -5.22 -34.56 19.90
N ILE A 23 -4.02 -34.30 19.39
CA ILE A 23 -3.47 -32.95 19.36
C ILE A 23 -4.31 -32.20 18.33
N ALA A 24 -5.43 -31.65 18.78
CA ALA A 24 -6.11 -30.62 18.04
C ALA A 24 -5.16 -29.42 18.00
N PHE A 25 -4.46 -29.26 16.89
CA PHE A 25 -3.72 -28.03 16.60
C PHE A 25 -4.78 -26.95 16.44
N GLN A 26 -5.10 -26.27 17.55
CA GLN A 26 -5.98 -25.11 17.55
C GLN A 26 -5.20 -24.00 16.85
N VAL A 27 -5.32 -23.91 15.53
CA VAL A 27 -5.00 -22.68 14.81
C VAL A 27 -5.98 -21.64 15.33
N ALA A 28 -5.52 -20.79 16.25
CA ALA A 28 -6.26 -19.61 16.63
C ALA A 28 -6.61 -18.87 15.33
N PRO A 29 -7.88 -18.46 15.12
CA PRO A 29 -8.20 -17.63 13.99
C PRO A 29 -7.30 -16.40 14.11
N ALA A 30 -6.39 -16.23 13.15
CA ALA A 30 -5.70 -14.97 13.01
C ALA A 30 -6.80 -13.90 13.00
N LEU A 31 -6.69 -12.90 13.87
CA LEU A 31 -7.53 -11.71 13.79
C LEU A 31 -7.31 -11.14 12.39
N SER A 32 -8.16 -11.56 11.45
CA SER A 32 -8.09 -11.13 10.07
C SER A 32 -8.35 -9.64 10.13
N SER A 33 -7.30 -8.84 9.98
CA SER A 33 -7.57 -7.52 9.45
C SER A 33 -8.11 -7.74 8.07
N ASN A 34 -9.31 -7.25 7.85
CA ASN A 34 -9.97 -7.30 6.56
C ASN A 34 -9.29 -6.40 5.52
N GLY A 35 -7.98 -6.10 5.65
CA GLY A 35 -7.25 -5.16 4.82
C GLY A 35 -5.74 -5.16 5.02
N PHE A 36 -5.08 -4.26 4.30
CA PHE A 36 -3.64 -4.01 4.38
C PHE A 36 -3.20 -3.60 5.79
N LYS A 37 -1.99 -4.02 6.17
CA LYS A 37 -1.33 -3.65 7.43
C LYS A 37 0.13 -3.30 7.20
N VAL A 38 0.72 -2.61 8.17
CA VAL A 38 2.17 -2.39 8.24
C VAL A 38 2.71 -3.13 9.45
N SER A 39 3.78 -3.89 9.25
CA SER A 39 4.57 -4.55 10.31
C SER A 39 6.04 -4.19 10.12
N GLY A 40 6.57 -3.31 10.98
CA GLY A 40 7.90 -2.74 10.82
C GLY A 40 8.03 -2.01 9.47
N THR A 41 8.87 -2.54 8.58
CA THR A 41 9.10 -1.99 7.24
C THR A 41 8.32 -2.73 6.14
N THR A 42 7.48 -3.69 6.49
CA THR A 42 6.76 -4.55 5.55
C THR A 42 5.29 -4.16 5.48
N VAL A 43 4.77 -4.01 4.27
CA VAL A 43 3.32 -3.95 4.01
C VAL A 43 2.81 -5.37 3.86
N LEU A 44 1.78 -5.72 4.63
CA LEU A 44 1.12 -7.03 4.60
C LEU A 44 -0.27 -6.88 3.97
N ASP A 45 -0.66 -7.84 3.14
CA ASP A 45 -2.01 -7.89 2.57
C ASP A 45 -3.05 -8.43 3.57
N ARG A 46 -4.29 -8.64 3.10
CA ARG A 46 -5.39 -9.22 3.89
C ARG A 46 -5.10 -10.62 4.44
N ASN A 47 -4.19 -11.37 3.82
CA ASN A 47 -3.79 -12.71 4.23
C ASN A 47 -2.58 -12.67 5.18
N GLN A 48 -2.10 -11.47 5.54
CA GLN A 48 -0.88 -11.24 6.32
C GLN A 48 0.40 -11.65 5.59
N GLU A 49 0.36 -11.72 4.26
CA GLU A 49 1.53 -12.00 3.43
C GLU A 49 2.22 -10.70 3.00
N PRO A 50 3.56 -10.66 2.86
CA PRO A 50 4.27 -9.49 2.36
C PRO A 50 3.79 -9.06 0.97
N PHE A 51 3.24 -7.86 0.87
CA PHE A 51 2.81 -7.25 -0.38
C PHE A 51 3.90 -6.33 -0.93
N VAL A 52 4.62 -6.80 -1.94
CA VAL A 52 5.67 -6.04 -2.61
C VAL A 52 5.11 -5.37 -3.86
N MET A 53 4.95 -4.05 -3.80
CA MET A 53 4.40 -3.24 -4.89
C MET A 53 5.30 -3.26 -6.13
N ARG A 54 4.72 -3.60 -7.29
CA ARG A 54 5.32 -3.54 -8.64
C ARG A 54 4.26 -3.03 -9.60
N GLY A 55 4.38 -1.76 -9.97
CA GLY A 55 3.27 -1.06 -10.60
C GLY A 55 3.62 0.19 -11.37
N ILE A 56 2.58 0.84 -11.87
CA ILE A 56 2.62 1.99 -12.78
C ILE A 56 1.72 3.10 -12.24
N ASN A 57 2.07 4.36 -12.51
CA ASN A 57 1.19 5.51 -12.27
C ASN A 57 0.27 5.73 -13.47
N TYR A 58 -1.02 5.98 -13.21
CA TYR A 58 -2.00 6.37 -14.21
C TYR A 58 -2.55 7.77 -13.92
N ALA A 59 -2.33 8.66 -14.87
CA ALA A 59 -2.68 10.07 -14.87
C ALA A 59 -4.20 10.35 -15.05
N HIS A 60 -5.06 9.64 -14.33
CA HIS A 60 -6.52 9.67 -14.52
C HIS A 60 -7.10 11.08 -14.59
N THR A 61 -6.76 11.98 -13.64
CA THR A 61 -7.36 13.32 -13.60
C THR A 61 -7.15 14.15 -14.87
N TRP A 62 -6.11 13.88 -15.66
CA TRP A 62 -5.82 14.57 -16.93
C TRP A 62 -6.34 13.80 -18.15
N TYR A 63 -6.68 12.52 -17.99
CA TYR A 63 -7.10 11.60 -19.06
C TYR A 63 -8.31 10.77 -18.64
N LYS A 64 -9.35 11.43 -18.10
CA LYS A 64 -10.49 10.78 -17.43
C LYS A 64 -11.28 9.80 -18.32
N GLY A 65 -11.16 9.91 -19.65
CA GLY A 65 -11.80 9.04 -20.62
C GLY A 65 -11.07 7.72 -20.92
N ASP A 66 -9.85 7.53 -20.39
CA ASP A 66 -8.98 6.44 -20.83
C ASP A 66 -8.96 5.25 -19.87
N ALA A 67 -9.70 5.29 -18.76
CA ALA A 67 -9.61 4.28 -17.68
C ALA A 67 -9.84 2.85 -18.18
N GLU A 68 -10.80 2.65 -19.10
CA GLU A 68 -11.14 1.32 -19.67
C GLU A 68 -10.04 0.75 -20.54
N THR A 69 -9.18 1.61 -21.09
CA THR A 69 -8.09 1.21 -21.98
C THR A 69 -6.78 1.12 -21.18
N ALA A 70 -6.50 2.14 -20.38
CA ALA A 70 -5.24 2.28 -19.65
C ALA A 70 -5.10 1.27 -18.51
N ILE A 71 -6.14 1.04 -17.71
CA ILE A 71 -6.04 0.15 -16.54
C ILE A 71 -5.82 -1.31 -16.97
N PRO A 72 -6.56 -1.88 -17.94
CA PRO A 72 -6.27 -3.23 -18.44
C PRO A 72 -4.90 -3.34 -19.11
N ALA A 73 -4.47 -2.31 -19.86
CA ALA A 73 -3.14 -2.29 -20.47
C ALA A 73 -2.03 -2.30 -19.41
N ILE A 74 -2.20 -1.57 -18.31
CA ILE A 74 -1.29 -1.59 -17.16
C ILE A 74 -1.29 -2.97 -16.50
N ALA A 75 -2.47 -3.59 -16.30
CA ALA A 75 -2.55 -4.94 -15.75
C ALA A 75 -1.81 -5.96 -16.63
N ALA A 76 -1.92 -5.83 -17.96
CA ALA A 76 -1.24 -6.69 -18.93
C ALA A 76 0.29 -6.60 -18.87
N THR A 77 0.88 -5.57 -18.24
CA THR A 77 2.33 -5.52 -18.00
C THR A 77 2.78 -6.43 -16.85
N GLY A 78 1.85 -7.09 -16.15
CA GLY A 78 2.12 -7.86 -14.94
C GLY A 78 2.21 -7.00 -13.67
N ALA A 79 1.73 -5.75 -13.71
CA ALA A 79 1.61 -4.91 -12.52
C ALA A 79 0.68 -5.57 -11.50
N ASN A 80 1.01 -5.47 -10.21
CA ASN A 80 0.12 -5.88 -9.11
C ASN A 80 -0.56 -4.70 -8.41
N VAL A 81 -0.13 -3.48 -8.75
CA VAL A 81 -0.63 -2.23 -8.18
C VAL A 81 -0.63 -1.13 -9.23
N ILE A 82 -1.60 -0.23 -9.14
CA ILE A 82 -1.70 0.99 -9.94
C ILE A 82 -1.85 2.19 -9.02
N ARG A 83 -1.06 3.25 -9.24
CA ARG A 83 -1.23 4.53 -8.54
C ARG A 83 -2.02 5.49 -9.40
N ILE A 84 -3.15 5.96 -8.92
CA ILE A 84 -4.16 6.67 -9.70
C ILE A 84 -4.22 8.12 -9.24
N VAL A 85 -3.89 9.02 -10.15
CA VAL A 85 -3.88 10.47 -9.94
C VAL A 85 -5.32 11.01 -9.96
N LEU A 86 -5.81 11.48 -8.82
CA LEU A 86 -7.13 12.11 -8.67
C LEU A 86 -6.98 13.62 -8.41
N SER A 87 -8.08 14.35 -8.60
CA SER A 87 -8.17 15.75 -8.19
C SER A 87 -9.27 16.03 -7.16
N ASP A 88 -8.95 16.87 -6.17
CA ASP A 88 -9.88 17.38 -5.17
C ASP A 88 -10.59 18.69 -5.60
N GLY A 89 -10.42 19.11 -6.87
CA GLY A 89 -11.00 20.33 -7.41
C GLY A 89 -10.21 21.61 -7.10
N GLY A 90 -9.05 21.51 -6.46
CA GLY A 90 -8.21 22.67 -6.14
C GLY A 90 -7.46 23.25 -7.34
N GLN A 91 -6.94 22.40 -8.23
CA GLN A 91 -6.17 22.76 -9.42
C GLN A 91 -6.76 22.15 -10.69
N TYR A 92 -7.26 20.92 -10.64
CA TYR A 92 -7.84 20.22 -11.79
C TYR A 92 -9.32 19.93 -11.59
N THR A 93 -9.93 19.27 -12.57
CA THR A 93 -11.35 18.88 -12.50
C THR A 93 -11.55 17.83 -11.42
N TYR A 94 -12.39 18.14 -10.44
CA TYR A 94 -12.79 17.27 -9.33
C TYR A 94 -13.17 15.85 -9.80
N ASP A 95 -12.65 14.82 -9.12
CA ASP A 95 -13.05 13.43 -9.31
C ASP A 95 -14.13 13.04 -8.30
N ASP A 96 -15.37 12.84 -8.77
CA ASP A 96 -16.47 12.48 -7.88
C ASP A 96 -16.45 11.00 -7.46
N ALA A 97 -17.29 10.68 -6.47
CA ALA A 97 -17.43 9.32 -5.95
C ALA A 97 -17.85 8.28 -7.00
N ALA A 98 -18.58 8.69 -8.06
CA ALA A 98 -19.00 7.78 -9.11
C ALA A 98 -17.81 7.44 -10.03
N SER A 99 -17.03 8.44 -10.41
CA SER A 99 -15.77 8.31 -11.14
C SER A 99 -14.80 7.39 -10.37
N VAL A 100 -14.57 7.67 -9.08
CA VAL A 100 -13.68 6.86 -8.24
C VAL A 100 -14.16 5.40 -8.12
N ARG A 101 -15.46 5.18 -7.89
CA ARG A 101 -16.02 3.82 -7.84
C ARG A 101 -15.79 3.05 -9.14
N ARG A 102 -16.07 3.69 -10.29
CA ARG A 102 -15.88 3.09 -11.60
C ARG A 102 -14.43 2.67 -11.84
N ILE A 103 -13.47 3.52 -11.49
CA ILE A 103 -12.03 3.21 -11.58
C ILE A 103 -11.67 2.00 -10.71
N LEU A 104 -12.16 1.96 -9.47
CA LEU A 104 -11.89 0.87 -8.53
C LEU A 104 -12.50 -0.45 -9.02
N ASP A 105 -13.68 -0.43 -9.62
CA ASP A 105 -14.31 -1.62 -10.22
C ASP A 105 -13.44 -2.18 -11.36
N ILE A 106 -12.87 -1.32 -12.21
CA ILE A 106 -11.97 -1.75 -13.29
C ILE A 106 -10.67 -2.32 -12.72
N CYS A 107 -10.08 -1.68 -11.70
CA CYS A 107 -8.89 -2.22 -11.02
C CYS A 107 -9.14 -3.62 -10.46
N LYS A 108 -10.29 -3.81 -9.79
CA LYS A 108 -10.69 -5.09 -9.22
C LYS A 108 -10.89 -6.18 -10.26
N GLN A 109 -11.56 -5.87 -11.37
CA GLN A 109 -11.71 -6.78 -12.50
C GLN A 109 -10.36 -7.21 -13.09
N ASN A 110 -9.37 -6.32 -13.07
CA ASN A 110 -8.03 -6.55 -13.58
C ASN A 110 -7.02 -7.01 -12.50
N LYS A 111 -7.50 -7.34 -11.28
CA LYS A 111 -6.68 -7.84 -10.16
C LYS A 111 -5.54 -6.89 -9.74
N LEU A 112 -5.76 -5.57 -9.89
CA LEU A 112 -4.81 -4.53 -9.49
C LEU A 112 -5.22 -3.93 -8.15
N VAL A 113 -4.30 -3.88 -7.18
CA VAL A 113 -4.47 -3.02 -6.00
C VAL A 113 -4.41 -1.56 -6.44
N ALA A 114 -5.30 -0.71 -5.93
CA ALA A 114 -5.31 0.71 -6.25
C ALA A 114 -4.66 1.54 -5.14
N ILE A 115 -3.67 2.37 -5.49
CA ILE A 115 -3.21 3.47 -4.64
C ILE A 115 -3.86 4.74 -5.17
N LEU A 116 -4.77 5.33 -4.41
CA LEU A 116 -5.41 6.58 -4.79
C LEU A 116 -4.64 7.76 -4.20
N GLU A 117 -4.42 8.81 -4.98
CA GLU A 117 -3.71 10.02 -4.53
C GLU A 117 -4.41 11.31 -5.00
N VAL A 118 -4.37 12.36 -4.17
CA VAL A 118 -4.83 13.71 -4.55
C VAL A 118 -3.65 14.55 -5.00
N HIS A 119 -3.73 15.11 -6.21
CA HIS A 119 -2.58 15.74 -6.86
C HIS A 119 -2.48 17.27 -6.66
N ASP A 120 -3.56 17.94 -6.28
CA ASP A 120 -3.69 19.41 -6.27
C ASP A 120 -2.80 20.14 -5.26
N ALA A 121 -2.23 19.40 -4.29
CA ALA A 121 -1.35 19.91 -3.25
C ALA A 121 0.16 19.81 -3.60
N THR A 122 0.49 19.32 -4.81
CA THR A 122 1.87 19.06 -5.25
C THR A 122 2.79 20.26 -5.04
N GLY A 123 3.89 20.04 -4.30
CA GLY A 123 4.93 21.04 -4.04
C GLY A 123 4.53 22.19 -3.12
N SER A 124 3.31 22.20 -2.61
CA SER A 124 2.79 23.28 -1.76
C SER A 124 3.14 23.06 -0.30
N ASP A 125 3.50 24.12 0.42
CA ASP A 125 3.65 24.11 1.88
C ASP A 125 2.36 24.53 2.61
N ASP A 126 1.36 24.97 1.86
CA ASP A 126 0.07 25.43 2.41
C ASP A 126 -0.72 24.27 3.04
N PHE A 127 -0.98 24.38 4.34
CA PHE A 127 -1.80 23.43 5.10
C PHE A 127 -3.26 23.41 4.65
N ALA A 128 -3.78 24.50 4.08
CA ALA A 128 -5.15 24.52 3.57
C ALA A 128 -5.33 23.56 2.39
N LYS A 129 -4.27 23.35 1.57
CA LYS A 129 -4.29 22.36 0.49
C LYS A 129 -4.26 20.93 1.02
N LEU A 130 -3.44 20.64 2.03
CA LEU A 130 -3.46 19.33 2.69
C LEU A 130 -4.83 19.06 3.35
N ARG A 131 -5.42 20.09 3.98
CA ARG A 131 -6.73 19.97 4.61
C ARG A 131 -7.82 19.67 3.58
N ARG A 132 -7.80 20.32 2.42
CA ARG A 132 -8.72 20.04 1.31
C ARG A 132 -8.62 18.60 0.81
N ALA A 133 -7.40 18.09 0.65
CA ALA A 133 -7.19 16.68 0.29
C ALA A 133 -7.76 15.72 1.36
N ALA A 134 -7.61 16.04 2.65
CA ALA A 134 -8.21 15.26 3.72
C ALA A 134 -9.76 15.31 3.68
N ASP A 135 -10.34 16.49 3.45
CA ASP A 135 -11.80 16.65 3.32
C ASP A 135 -12.35 15.90 2.09
N TYR A 136 -11.59 15.85 1.00
CA TYR A 136 -11.90 15.03 -0.17
C TYR A 136 -11.99 13.54 0.18
N TRP A 137 -11.01 12.99 0.91
CA TRP A 137 -11.08 11.58 1.36
C TRP A 137 -12.26 11.31 2.28
N ILE A 138 -12.61 12.26 3.17
CA ILE A 138 -13.81 12.14 4.01
C ILE A 138 -15.07 12.09 3.15
N SER A 139 -15.16 12.92 2.10
CA SER A 139 -16.29 12.90 1.16
C SER A 139 -16.42 11.56 0.43
N LEU A 140 -15.31 10.86 0.20
CA LEU A 140 -15.27 9.53 -0.43
C LEU A 140 -15.39 8.36 0.55
N ALA A 141 -15.46 8.60 1.86
CA ALA A 141 -15.38 7.54 2.88
C ALA A 141 -16.42 6.42 2.68
N SER A 142 -17.65 6.76 2.29
CA SER A 142 -18.70 5.77 2.01
C SER A 142 -18.41 4.91 0.76
N THR A 143 -17.62 5.43 -0.18
CA THR A 143 -17.19 4.72 -1.39
C THR A 143 -16.00 3.81 -1.12
N LEU A 144 -15.14 4.17 -0.17
CA LEU A 144 -13.89 3.46 0.11
C LEU A 144 -13.99 2.44 1.26
N LYS A 145 -14.93 2.64 2.19
CA LYS A 145 -15.12 1.72 3.32
C LYS A 145 -15.48 0.31 2.84
N GLY A 146 -14.81 -0.70 3.37
CA GLY A 146 -14.95 -2.09 2.94
C GLY A 146 -14.01 -2.49 1.79
N LEU A 147 -13.15 -1.58 1.31
CA LEU A 147 -12.13 -1.84 0.29
C LEU A 147 -10.71 -1.82 0.87
N GLU A 148 -10.55 -1.97 2.19
CA GLU A 148 -9.27 -1.87 2.89
C GLU A 148 -8.27 -2.97 2.48
N ASP A 149 -8.72 -4.03 1.82
CA ASP A 149 -7.89 -5.10 1.24
C ASP A 149 -7.44 -4.86 -0.21
N HIS A 150 -7.92 -3.78 -0.83
CA HIS A 150 -7.71 -3.52 -2.25
C HIS A 150 -7.32 -2.07 -2.57
N VAL A 151 -7.53 -1.15 -1.62
CA VAL A 151 -7.26 0.28 -1.78
C VAL A 151 -6.30 0.77 -0.70
N ILE A 152 -5.31 1.55 -1.13
CA ILE A 152 -4.40 2.29 -0.26
C ILE A 152 -4.55 3.78 -0.57
N ILE A 153 -4.64 4.61 0.47
CA ILE A 153 -4.78 6.06 0.33
C ILE A 153 -3.41 6.72 0.48
N ASN A 154 -2.90 7.32 -0.58
CA ASN A 154 -1.79 8.27 -0.54
C ASN A 154 -2.38 9.69 -0.39
N ILE A 155 -2.46 10.15 0.86
CA ILE A 155 -3.22 11.35 1.29
C ILE A 155 -3.12 12.55 0.33
N ALA A 156 -1.90 12.95 -0.03
CA ALA A 156 -1.66 14.00 -1.01
C ALA A 156 -0.32 13.74 -1.72
N ASN A 157 -0.26 13.99 -3.03
CA ASN A 157 0.98 13.95 -3.79
C ASN A 157 1.91 15.07 -3.37
N GLU A 158 3.14 14.71 -2.97
CA GLU A 158 4.28 15.63 -2.83
C GLU A 158 3.97 16.95 -2.10
N TRP A 159 3.05 16.93 -1.12
CA TRP A 159 2.81 18.07 -0.26
C TRP A 159 4.05 18.35 0.60
N PHE A 160 4.27 19.61 0.93
CA PHE A 160 5.42 20.16 1.67
C PHE A 160 6.72 20.19 0.86
N GLY A 161 6.73 20.98 -0.21
CA GLY A 161 7.82 21.11 -1.18
C GLY A 161 9.12 21.68 -0.63
N SER A 162 9.07 22.52 0.42
CA SER A 162 10.29 23.06 1.03
C SER A 162 11.18 21.98 1.67
N SER A 163 10.62 20.84 2.11
CA SER A 163 11.42 19.74 2.68
C SER A 163 12.43 19.16 1.68
N GLY A 164 12.08 19.10 0.39
CA GLY A 164 13.00 18.68 -0.67
C GLY A 164 14.18 19.63 -0.82
N GLN A 165 13.94 20.93 -0.69
CA GLN A 165 15.00 21.95 -0.72
C GLN A 165 15.93 21.84 0.48
N VAL A 166 15.38 21.63 1.68
CA VAL A 166 16.18 21.40 2.90
C VAL A 166 17.09 20.18 2.73
N ARG A 167 16.57 19.06 2.23
CA ARG A 167 17.36 17.84 1.97
C ARG A 167 18.46 18.06 0.93
N LEU A 168 18.17 18.80 -0.15
CA LEU A 168 19.16 19.14 -1.18
C LEU A 168 20.26 20.05 -0.64
N ASN A 169 19.90 21.02 0.19
CA ASN A 169 20.82 21.94 0.82
C ASN A 169 21.73 21.22 1.83
N LEU A 170 21.19 20.30 2.63
CA LEU A 170 21.97 19.43 3.52
C LEU A 170 22.96 18.55 2.73
N ARG A 171 22.54 17.94 1.61
CA ARG A 171 23.44 17.15 0.76
C ARG A 171 24.54 17.97 0.09
N LYS A 172 24.22 19.19 -0.35
CA LYS A 172 25.23 20.14 -0.89
C LYS A 172 26.20 20.57 0.21
N GLY A 173 25.69 20.85 1.40
CA GLY A 173 26.48 21.19 2.58
C GLY A 173 27.44 20.08 2.98
N LEU A 174 26.96 18.83 3.10
CA LEU A 174 27.80 17.66 3.39
C LEU A 174 28.88 17.42 2.33
N ARG A 175 28.56 17.58 1.03
CA ARG A 175 29.56 17.46 -0.05
C ARG A 175 30.62 18.56 -0.03
N ASN A 176 30.28 19.74 0.49
CA ASN A 176 31.17 20.88 0.57
C ASN A 176 31.77 21.08 1.98
N ASN A 177 31.51 20.16 2.91
CA ASN A 177 31.90 20.23 4.32
C ASN A 177 31.46 21.53 5.03
N CYS A 178 30.28 22.04 4.69
CA CYS A 178 29.67 23.23 5.29
C CYS A 178 28.24 22.91 5.69
N LEU A 179 27.95 22.99 6.98
CA LEU A 179 26.60 22.69 7.49
C LEU A 179 25.72 23.94 7.49
N HIS A 180 26.33 25.14 7.41
CA HIS A 180 25.64 26.42 7.28
C HIS A 180 25.95 27.16 5.96
N GLU A 181 24.96 27.89 5.44
CA GLU A 181 25.08 28.67 4.20
C GLU A 181 26.13 29.80 4.31
N SER A 182 26.34 30.33 5.52
CA SER A 182 27.41 31.28 5.84
C SER A 182 28.81 30.66 5.64
N GLU A 183 29.01 29.40 6.01
CA GLU A 183 30.27 28.67 5.83
C GLU A 183 30.53 28.37 4.34
N CYS A 184 29.48 27.98 3.60
CA CYS A 184 29.55 27.74 2.15
C CYS A 184 30.00 28.98 1.37
N SER A 185 29.57 30.18 1.79
CA SER A 185 29.92 31.44 1.14
C SER A 185 31.38 31.84 1.39
N GLN A 186 31.91 31.57 2.58
CA GLN A 186 33.32 31.83 2.89
C GLN A 186 34.28 30.89 2.14
N LEU A 187 33.94 29.61 1.99
CA LEU A 187 34.77 28.67 1.22
C LEU A 187 34.88 29.05 -0.26
N LYS A 188 33.80 29.56 -0.88
CA LYS A 188 33.82 30.04 -2.27
C LYS A 188 34.72 31.28 -2.41
N SER A 189 34.65 32.21 -1.46
CA SER A 189 35.52 33.39 -1.42
C SER A 189 36.99 33.02 -1.29
N ASN A 190 37.32 32.04 -0.44
CA ASN A 190 38.70 31.59 -0.24
C ASN A 190 39.27 30.81 -1.43
N LYS A 191 38.48 30.00 -2.15
CA LYS A 191 38.95 29.32 -3.37
C LYS A 191 39.28 30.29 -4.50
N ASN A 192 38.57 31.41 -4.62
CA ASN A 192 38.83 32.43 -5.65
C ASN A 192 40.03 33.33 -5.33
N LYS A 193 40.62 33.25 -4.13
CA LYS A 193 41.81 34.01 -3.73
C LYS A 193 43.13 33.24 -3.85
N VAL A 194 43.07 31.94 -4.15
CA VAL A 194 44.24 31.05 -4.28
C VAL A 194 44.44 30.61 -5.75
N GLY A 195 43.75 31.28 -6.68
CA GLY A 195 43.91 31.10 -8.14
C GLY A 195 44.64 32.27 -8.77
#